data_AF-A0A8T0T8C2-F1
#
_entry.id   AF-A0A8T0T8C2-F1
#
_cell.length_a   1.000
_cell.length_b   1.000
_cell.length_c   1.000
_cell.angle_alpha   90.00
_cell.angle_beta   90.00
_cell.angle_gamma   90.00
#
_symmetry.space_group_name_H-M   'P 1'
#
loop_
_entity.id
_entity.type
_entity.pdbx_description
1 polymer ?
#
loop_
_entity_poly.entity_id
_entity_poly.type
_entity_poly.pdbx_seq_one_letter_code
_entity_poly.pdbx_strand_id
1 'polypeptide(L)'
;MAKHQHVASLLLLLMAVAVTTAPPSAAFLVQPQPNLLTYHNGAVLSGDIPVSILWYGRFTPAQKAVVSDFLLSLSAAPRGTTPSSHAPSVAQWWSSINRLYLSKAAAVGKNGARGGAAAGNARVVLAGQVSDEACSLGKSLKMSQLPALAAAARPAKAGGIALVLTARDVAVEGFCASRCGHHGSYGGGGAGSSSHAAYAWVGNPADQCPGQCAWPFHQPTYGPQAPPLVPPNGDAGMDGAVTNPFGDGFYQGDRGAPLEAATACAGVYGSGAYPGYAGRLLVDAATGASYNALGARGRKYLLPALFDPDTSACSTLV
;
A
#
# COMPACT_ATOMS: atom_id res chain seq x y z
N MET A 1 15.15 11.69 -73.78
CA MET A 1 14.71 12.25 -72.49
C MET A 1 13.42 11.62 -71.93
N ALA A 2 12.61 10.87 -72.72
CA ALA A 2 11.36 10.28 -72.21
C ALA A 2 11.50 8.99 -71.36
N LYS A 3 12.62 8.22 -71.48
CA LYS A 3 12.77 6.95 -70.76
C LYS A 3 13.03 7.07 -69.25
N HIS A 4 13.61 8.18 -68.79
CA HIS A 4 13.90 8.38 -67.36
C HIS A 4 12.69 8.88 -66.55
N GLN A 5 11.72 9.53 -67.21
CA GLN A 5 10.54 10.08 -66.56
C GLN A 5 9.58 8.98 -66.09
N HIS A 6 9.43 7.92 -66.87
CA HIS A 6 8.55 6.79 -66.53
C HIS A 6 9.09 5.95 -65.37
N VAL A 7 10.42 5.85 -65.22
CA VAL A 7 11.05 5.12 -64.11
C VAL A 7 10.91 5.89 -62.79
N ALA A 8 11.07 7.22 -62.83
CA ALA A 8 10.87 8.08 -61.66
C ALA A 8 9.41 8.10 -61.17
N SER A 9 8.43 8.15 -62.10
CA SER A 9 7.01 8.08 -61.74
C SER A 9 6.60 6.70 -61.18
N LEU A 10 7.22 5.61 -61.66
CA LEU A 10 6.95 4.27 -61.13
C LEU A 10 7.54 4.07 -59.73
N LEU A 11 8.74 4.63 -59.46
CA LEU A 11 9.34 4.61 -58.12
C LEU A 11 8.54 5.46 -57.11
N LEU A 12 8.03 6.63 -57.49
CA LEU A 12 7.19 7.44 -56.59
C LEU A 12 5.87 6.73 -56.25
N LEU A 13 5.27 6.01 -57.21
CA LEU A 13 4.03 5.26 -56.98
C LEU A 13 4.26 4.05 -56.06
N LEU A 14 5.40 3.34 -56.20
CA LEU A 14 5.79 2.23 -55.32
C LEU A 14 6.08 2.71 -53.88
N MET A 15 6.66 3.90 -53.71
CA MET A 15 6.91 4.49 -52.38
C MET A 15 5.62 5.00 -51.73
N ALA A 16 4.64 5.50 -52.51
CA ALA A 16 3.34 5.92 -51.98
C ALA A 16 2.46 4.74 -51.53
N VAL A 17 2.56 3.58 -52.19
CA VAL A 17 1.85 2.35 -51.80
C VAL A 17 2.50 1.67 -50.58
N ALA A 18 3.80 1.85 -50.35
CA ALA A 18 4.50 1.31 -49.19
C ALA A 18 4.19 2.03 -47.86
N VAL A 19 3.58 3.22 -47.89
CA VAL A 19 3.24 4.00 -46.68
C VAL A 19 1.86 3.64 -46.10
N THR A 20 1.02 2.90 -46.81
CA THR A 20 -0.38 2.65 -46.38
C THR A 20 -0.67 1.25 -45.84
N THR A 21 0.32 0.41 -45.60
CA THR A 21 0.10 -0.93 -44.99
C THR A 21 1.11 -1.27 -43.90
N ALA A 22 1.47 -0.31 -43.06
CA ALA A 22 1.92 -0.68 -41.72
C ALA A 22 0.66 -1.17 -40.97
N PRO A 23 0.55 -2.46 -40.59
CA PRO A 23 -0.51 -2.88 -39.70
C PRO A 23 -0.42 -1.99 -38.46
N PRO A 24 -1.55 -1.57 -37.85
CA PRO A 24 -1.48 -0.93 -36.55
C PRO A 24 -0.64 -1.86 -35.69
N SER A 25 0.46 -1.34 -35.13
CA SER A 25 1.16 -2.03 -34.06
C SER A 25 0.09 -2.22 -33.01
N ALA A 26 -0.47 -3.42 -32.95
CA ALA A 26 -1.21 -3.86 -31.81
C ALA A 26 -0.18 -3.69 -30.70
N ALA A 27 -0.33 -2.63 -29.90
CA ALA A 27 0.13 -2.64 -28.54
C ALA A 27 -0.52 -3.92 -28.00
N PHE A 28 0.25 -5.01 -28.08
CA PHE A 28 -0.14 -6.27 -27.51
C PHE A 28 -0.41 -5.86 -26.07
N LEU A 29 -1.67 -5.94 -25.65
CA LEU A 29 -1.95 -6.12 -24.25
C LEU A 29 -1.16 -7.38 -23.95
N VAL A 30 0.09 -7.21 -23.51
CA VAL A 30 0.81 -8.26 -22.79
C VAL A 30 -0.16 -8.53 -21.67
N GLN A 31 -0.96 -9.58 -21.84
CA GLN A 31 -1.67 -10.16 -20.73
C GLN A 31 -0.53 -10.43 -19.75
N PRO A 32 -0.48 -9.71 -18.62
CA PRO A 32 0.51 -10.03 -17.62
C PRO A 32 0.31 -11.53 -17.37
N GLN A 33 1.38 -12.32 -17.44
CA GLN A 33 1.32 -13.68 -16.95
C GLN A 33 0.57 -13.62 -15.62
N PRO A 34 -0.46 -14.47 -15.39
CA PRO A 34 -1.20 -14.48 -14.13
C PRO A 34 -0.18 -14.77 -13.05
N ASN A 35 0.23 -13.68 -12.45
CA ASN A 35 1.41 -13.58 -11.64
C ASN A 35 0.90 -13.96 -10.26
N LEU A 36 0.80 -15.27 -10.05
CA LEU A 36 0.10 -15.82 -8.89
C LEU A 36 0.94 -15.51 -7.65
N LEU A 37 0.42 -14.62 -6.79
CA LEU A 37 0.99 -14.41 -5.46
C LEU A 37 0.94 -15.75 -4.71
N THR A 38 2.07 -16.44 -4.62
CA THR A 38 2.18 -17.75 -4.00
C THR A 38 2.76 -17.64 -2.60
N TYR A 39 2.23 -18.44 -1.67
CA TYR A 39 2.76 -18.48 -0.32
C TYR A 39 4.03 -19.33 -0.28
N HIS A 40 5.13 -18.75 0.16
CA HIS A 40 6.46 -19.39 0.18
C HIS A 40 6.85 -19.99 1.55
N ASN A 41 5.87 -20.45 2.34
CA ASN A 41 6.09 -21.08 3.66
C ASN A 41 6.82 -20.20 4.70
N GLY A 42 6.83 -18.89 4.52
CA GLY A 42 7.39 -17.94 5.49
C GLY A 42 6.47 -17.71 6.69
N ALA A 43 7.01 -17.29 7.83
CA ALA A 43 6.19 -16.98 9.00
C ALA A 43 5.13 -15.90 8.67
N VAL A 44 3.90 -16.10 9.14
CA VAL A 44 2.80 -15.13 9.02
C VAL A 44 2.34 -14.66 10.39
N LEU A 45 1.84 -13.42 10.44
CA LEU A 45 1.23 -12.87 11.64
C LEU A 45 -0.07 -13.62 11.97
N SER A 46 -0.26 -13.95 13.25
CA SER A 46 -1.44 -14.66 13.75
C SER A 46 -1.72 -14.28 15.20
N GLY A 47 -2.96 -14.48 15.64
CA GLY A 47 -3.39 -14.09 16.99
C GLY A 47 -3.38 -12.57 17.18
N ASP A 48 -3.16 -12.12 18.42
CA ASP A 48 -3.05 -10.70 18.73
C ASP A 48 -1.71 -10.15 18.22
N ILE A 49 -1.77 -9.11 17.40
CA ILE A 49 -0.62 -8.42 16.79
C ILE A 49 -0.47 -7.06 17.48
N PRO A 50 0.38 -6.95 18.52
CA PRO A 50 0.61 -5.69 19.21
C PRO A 50 1.44 -4.74 18.33
N VAL A 51 0.85 -3.60 17.96
CA VAL A 51 1.48 -2.52 17.20
C VAL A 51 1.81 -1.37 18.16
N SER A 52 3.08 -0.94 18.18
CA SER A 52 3.54 0.22 18.95
C SER A 52 4.00 1.33 17.99
N ILE A 53 3.52 2.56 18.19
CA ILE A 53 3.81 3.68 17.29
C ILE A 53 4.94 4.53 17.85
N LEU A 54 5.91 4.89 17.01
CA LEU A 54 6.82 6.02 17.24
C LEU A 54 6.44 7.19 16.33
N TRP A 55 6.11 8.33 16.94
CA TRP A 55 5.93 9.61 16.28
C TRP A 55 7.24 10.39 16.31
N TYR A 56 7.99 10.38 15.20
CA TYR A 56 9.28 11.04 15.09
C TYR A 56 9.15 12.42 14.46
N GLY A 57 9.32 13.47 15.26
CA GLY A 57 9.00 14.85 14.93
C GLY A 57 7.63 15.31 15.43
N ARG A 58 7.19 16.48 14.97
CA ARG A 58 5.96 17.11 15.47
C ARG A 58 4.74 16.66 14.68
N PHE A 59 3.79 16.04 15.38
CA PHE A 59 2.47 15.67 14.86
C PHE A 59 1.40 16.34 15.71
N THR A 60 0.37 16.87 15.07
CA THR A 60 -0.79 17.39 15.81
C THR A 60 -1.60 16.25 16.43
N PRO A 61 -2.39 16.51 17.49
CA PRO A 61 -3.30 15.51 18.03
C PRO A 61 -4.26 14.93 16.98
N ALA A 62 -4.71 15.76 16.03
CA ALA A 62 -5.58 15.32 14.93
C ALA A 62 -4.87 14.32 14.02
N GLN A 63 -3.62 14.57 13.65
CA GLN A 63 -2.82 13.65 12.83
C GLN A 63 -2.59 12.31 13.57
N LYS A 64 -2.24 12.37 14.86
CA LYS A 64 -2.09 11.15 15.69
C LYS A 64 -3.40 10.36 15.79
N ALA A 65 -4.53 11.05 15.90
CA ALA A 65 -5.86 10.43 15.94
C ALA A 65 -6.19 9.67 14.64
N VAL A 66 -5.87 10.21 13.46
CA VAL A 66 -6.14 9.53 12.17
C VAL A 66 -5.52 8.13 12.14
N VAL A 67 -4.24 7.99 12.48
CA VAL A 67 -3.57 6.67 12.43
C VAL A 67 -4.00 5.77 13.58
N SER A 68 -4.11 6.30 14.80
CA SER A 68 -4.51 5.47 15.95
C SER A 68 -5.96 4.97 15.79
N ASP A 69 -6.86 5.80 15.28
CA ASP A 69 -8.23 5.39 14.95
C ASP A 69 -8.23 4.37 13.80
N PHE A 70 -7.35 4.50 12.79
CA PHE A 70 -7.20 3.48 11.74
C PHE A 70 -6.83 2.11 12.33
N LEU A 71 -5.81 2.05 13.19
CA LEU A 71 -5.40 0.79 13.85
C LEU A 71 -6.53 0.19 14.70
N LEU A 72 -7.28 1.03 15.43
CA LEU A 72 -8.45 0.59 16.18
C LEU A 72 -9.59 0.10 15.27
N SER A 73 -9.66 0.60 14.03
CA SER A 73 -10.68 0.22 13.05
C SER A 73 -10.45 -1.16 12.46
N LEU A 74 -9.20 -1.66 12.42
CA LEU A 74 -8.86 -2.99 11.91
C LEU A 74 -9.50 -4.12 12.73
N SER A 75 -9.72 -3.87 14.02
CA SER A 75 -10.29 -4.82 14.99
C SER A 75 -11.68 -4.41 15.45
N ALA A 76 -12.29 -3.39 14.84
CA ALA A 76 -13.62 -2.94 15.22
C ALA A 76 -14.67 -3.99 14.88
N ALA A 77 -15.52 -4.35 15.85
CA ALA A 77 -16.71 -5.13 15.58
C ALA A 77 -17.63 -4.35 14.62
N PRO A 78 -18.31 -5.00 13.66
CA PRO A 78 -19.33 -4.35 12.85
C PRO A 78 -20.35 -3.70 13.79
N ARG A 79 -20.38 -2.37 13.87
CA ARG A 79 -21.39 -1.69 14.69
C ARG A 79 -22.74 -1.86 14.01
N GLY A 80 -23.71 -2.27 14.82
CA GLY A 80 -25.10 -2.50 14.44
C GLY A 80 -25.62 -1.40 13.54
N THR A 81 -25.75 -1.74 12.27
CA THR A 81 -26.66 -1.11 11.32
C THR A 81 -27.42 -2.26 10.68
N THR A 82 -28.71 -2.03 10.47
CA THR A 82 -29.67 -2.98 9.90
C THR A 82 -29.11 -3.76 8.70
N PRO A 83 -29.53 -5.02 8.46
CA PRO A 83 -28.96 -5.93 7.46
C PRO A 83 -29.00 -5.47 5.99
N SER A 84 -29.54 -4.27 5.69
CA SER A 84 -29.76 -3.77 4.33
C SER A 84 -28.78 -2.68 3.87
N SER A 85 -27.82 -2.24 4.69
CA SER A 85 -26.78 -1.30 4.24
C SER A 85 -25.44 -1.54 4.94
N HIS A 86 -24.77 -2.64 4.59
CA HIS A 86 -23.40 -2.88 5.05
C HIS A 86 -22.44 -1.92 4.33
N ALA A 87 -22.34 -0.69 4.84
CA ALA A 87 -21.34 0.25 4.36
C ALA A 87 -19.93 -0.37 4.53
N PRO A 88 -19.05 -0.22 3.52
CA PRO A 88 -17.72 -0.82 3.55
C PRO A 88 -16.90 -0.23 4.70
N SER A 89 -16.05 -1.04 5.31
CA SER A 89 -15.33 -0.68 6.54
C SER A 89 -13.89 -1.19 6.57
N VAL A 90 -13.06 -0.54 7.39
CA VAL A 90 -11.66 -0.92 7.60
C VAL A 90 -11.56 -2.35 8.16
N ALA A 91 -12.49 -2.74 9.05
CA ALA A 91 -12.55 -4.10 9.60
C ALA A 91 -12.85 -5.16 8.53
N GLN A 92 -13.75 -4.84 7.58
CA GLN A 92 -14.02 -5.74 6.44
C GLN A 92 -12.78 -5.87 5.53
N TRP A 93 -12.07 -4.78 5.26
CA TRP A 93 -10.81 -4.82 4.52
C TRP A 93 -9.76 -5.71 5.21
N TRP A 94 -9.59 -5.56 6.52
CA TRP A 94 -8.70 -6.41 7.31
C TRP A 94 -9.14 -7.89 7.31
N SER A 95 -10.45 -8.14 7.36
CA SER A 95 -11.01 -9.50 7.24
C SER A 95 -10.66 -10.14 5.88
N SER A 96 -10.64 -9.37 4.80
CA SER A 96 -10.18 -9.85 3.48
C SER A 96 -8.70 -10.26 3.51
N ILE A 97 -7.82 -9.56 4.22
CA ILE A 97 -6.41 -9.99 4.40
C ILE A 97 -6.35 -11.36 5.10
N ASN A 98 -7.12 -11.53 6.18
CA ASN A 98 -7.18 -12.79 6.91
C ASN A 98 -7.67 -13.94 6.02
N ARG A 99 -8.72 -13.69 5.23
CA ARG A 99 -9.29 -14.69 4.30
C ARG A 99 -8.33 -15.01 3.15
N LEU A 100 -7.83 -13.99 2.44
CA LEU A 100 -7.06 -14.17 1.21
C LEU A 100 -5.65 -14.71 1.46
N TYR A 101 -5.03 -14.38 2.61
CA TYR A 101 -3.61 -14.70 2.85
C TYR A 101 -3.38 -15.50 4.12
N LEU A 102 -3.80 -14.99 5.29
CA LEU A 102 -3.37 -15.57 6.58
C LEU A 102 -3.96 -16.96 6.84
N SER A 103 -5.24 -17.16 6.51
CA SER A 103 -5.91 -18.46 6.67
C SER A 103 -5.30 -19.54 5.77
N LYS A 104 -4.88 -19.18 4.54
CA LYS A 104 -4.22 -20.10 3.60
C LYS A 104 -2.83 -20.49 4.10
N ALA A 105 -2.06 -19.53 4.60
CA ALA A 105 -0.76 -19.78 5.21
C ALA A 105 -0.86 -20.73 6.43
N ALA A 106 -1.86 -20.51 7.28
CA ALA A 106 -2.12 -21.38 8.44
C ALA A 106 -2.56 -22.80 8.04
N ALA A 107 -3.29 -22.96 6.94
CA ALA A 107 -3.70 -24.27 6.42
C ALA A 107 -2.50 -25.10 5.91
N VAL A 108 -1.54 -24.47 5.22
CA VAL A 108 -0.32 -25.14 4.74
C VAL A 108 0.56 -25.61 5.90
N GLY A 109 0.69 -24.79 6.96
CA GLY A 109 1.49 -25.13 8.15
C GLY A 109 0.97 -26.30 9.01
N LYS A 110 -0.26 -26.78 8.78
CA LYS A 110 -0.80 -27.98 9.45
C LYS A 110 -0.39 -29.30 8.77
N ASN A 111 0.00 -29.26 7.50
CA ASN A 111 0.34 -30.44 6.70
C ASN A 111 1.85 -30.70 6.58
N GLY A 112 2.70 -29.80 7.08
CA GLY A 112 4.17 -29.93 7.10
C GLY A 112 4.72 -29.58 8.48
N ALA A 113 5.51 -30.48 9.07
CA ALA A 113 6.05 -30.32 10.41
C ALA A 113 6.90 -29.04 10.59
N ARG A 114 6.73 -28.42 11.78
CA ARG A 114 7.51 -27.31 12.39
C ARG A 114 7.25 -25.90 11.82
N GLY A 115 6.24 -25.23 12.37
CA GLY A 115 6.08 -23.76 12.25
C GLY A 115 4.65 -23.23 12.15
N GLY A 116 3.63 -24.08 12.20
CA GLY A 116 2.24 -23.68 11.97
C GLY A 116 1.73 -22.61 12.95
N ALA A 117 1.43 -21.43 12.41
CA ALA A 117 0.65 -20.39 13.08
C ALA A 117 -0.70 -20.97 13.53
N ALA A 118 -1.08 -20.74 14.79
CA ALA A 118 -2.38 -21.15 15.31
C ALA A 118 -3.49 -20.49 14.49
N ALA A 119 -4.56 -21.23 14.21
CA ALA A 119 -5.71 -20.82 13.40
C ALA A 119 -6.62 -19.79 14.10
N GLY A 120 -6.03 -18.73 14.67
CA GLY A 120 -6.73 -17.59 15.24
C GLY A 120 -6.72 -16.43 14.25
N ASN A 121 -7.87 -15.76 14.11
CA ASN A 121 -7.96 -14.52 13.34
C ASN A 121 -6.90 -13.53 13.83
N ALA A 122 -6.08 -13.01 12.92
CA ALA A 122 -5.10 -11.98 13.23
C ALA A 122 -5.83 -10.72 13.69
N ARG A 123 -5.60 -10.28 14.94
CA ARG A 123 -6.23 -9.09 15.52
C ARG A 123 -5.17 -8.05 15.81
N VAL A 124 -5.23 -6.91 15.14
CA VAL A 124 -4.32 -5.79 15.42
C VAL A 124 -4.72 -5.13 16.74
N VAL A 125 -3.75 -4.94 17.63
CA VAL A 125 -3.94 -4.29 18.93
C VAL A 125 -2.96 -3.14 19.05
N LEU A 126 -3.47 -1.92 19.27
CA LEU A 126 -2.61 -0.77 19.58
C LEU A 126 -2.03 -0.96 21.00
N ALA A 127 -0.73 -1.25 21.08
CA ALA A 127 -0.05 -1.61 22.31
C ALA A 127 0.58 -0.39 23.02
N GLY A 128 0.99 0.63 22.28
CA GLY A 128 1.63 1.81 22.84
C GLY A 128 1.93 2.88 21.80
N GLN A 129 2.20 4.10 22.27
CA GLN A 129 2.62 5.22 21.43
C GLN A 129 3.72 6.01 22.16
N VAL A 130 4.78 6.36 21.45
CA VAL A 130 5.90 7.17 21.92
C VAL A 130 6.07 8.35 20.96
N SER A 131 6.39 9.53 21.48
CA SER A 131 6.70 10.70 20.65
C SER A 131 8.14 11.15 20.89
N ASP A 132 8.87 11.37 19.81
CA ASP A 132 10.20 11.97 19.78
C ASP A 132 10.11 13.28 18.99
N GLU A 133 9.53 14.31 19.60
CA GLU A 133 9.31 15.61 18.95
C GLU A 133 10.59 16.40 18.73
N ALA A 134 11.65 16.08 19.46
CA ALA A 134 12.96 16.71 19.34
C ALA A 134 13.76 16.16 18.14
N CYS A 135 13.28 15.08 17.51
CA CYS A 135 14.00 14.34 16.49
C CYS A 135 15.40 13.94 16.99
N SER A 136 15.48 13.02 17.96
CA SER A 136 16.71 12.68 18.68
C SER A 136 17.91 12.25 17.80
N LEU A 137 17.67 11.78 16.58
CA LEU A 137 18.69 11.43 15.58
C LEU A 137 18.87 12.50 14.48
N GLY A 138 18.27 13.68 14.65
CA GLY A 138 18.20 14.75 13.65
C GLY A 138 17.03 14.60 12.67
N LYS A 139 16.84 15.60 11.81
CA LYS A 139 15.77 15.62 10.78
C LYS A 139 16.16 15.02 9.44
N SER A 140 17.40 14.54 9.30
CA SER A 140 17.89 13.87 8.10
C SER A 140 18.37 12.48 8.49
N LEU A 141 17.54 11.47 8.20
CA LEU A 141 17.75 10.09 8.59
C LEU A 141 18.27 9.25 7.42
N LYS A 142 19.14 8.29 7.73
CA LYS A 142 19.52 7.18 6.84
C LYS A 142 18.58 5.99 7.05
N MET A 143 18.43 5.15 6.03
CA MET A 143 17.62 3.93 6.14
C MET A 143 18.12 3.00 7.25
N SER A 144 19.44 2.95 7.46
CA SER A 144 20.08 2.16 8.52
C SER A 144 19.74 2.62 9.95
N GLN A 145 19.15 3.80 10.14
CA GLN A 145 18.72 4.31 11.44
C GLN A 145 17.28 3.89 11.81
N LEU A 146 16.47 3.43 10.85
CA LEU A 146 15.07 3.04 11.09
C LEU A 146 14.92 1.92 12.14
N PRO A 147 15.78 0.87 12.17
CA PRO A 147 15.69 -0.15 13.21
C PRO A 147 15.88 0.40 14.64
N ALA A 148 16.72 1.41 14.82
CA ALA A 148 16.92 2.05 16.12
C ALA A 148 15.68 2.83 16.56
N LEU A 149 15.03 3.53 15.62
CA LEU A 149 13.76 4.20 15.85
C LEU A 149 12.63 3.21 16.14
N ALA A 150 12.57 2.10 15.40
CA ALA A 150 11.62 1.01 15.66
C ALA A 150 11.78 0.45 17.08
N ALA A 151 13.02 0.22 17.52
CA ALA A 151 13.31 -0.21 18.89
C ALA A 151 12.87 0.83 19.94
N ALA A 152 12.98 2.13 19.65
CA ALA A 152 12.53 3.21 20.53
C ALA A 152 11.00 3.25 20.70
N ALA A 153 10.22 2.65 19.77
CA ALA A 153 8.78 2.45 19.93
C ALA A 153 8.43 1.41 21.03
N ARG A 154 9.42 0.64 21.51
CA ARG A 154 9.29 -0.41 22.54
C ARG A 154 8.18 -1.43 22.22
N PRO A 155 8.21 -2.07 21.04
CA PRO A 155 7.21 -3.09 20.70
C PRO A 155 7.30 -4.28 21.66
N ALA A 156 6.21 -5.06 21.74
CA ALA A 156 6.17 -6.28 22.54
C ALA A 156 7.29 -7.26 22.12
N LYS A 157 7.92 -7.91 23.11
CA LYS A 157 9.08 -8.79 22.90
C LYS A 157 8.80 -9.99 21.98
N ALA A 158 7.56 -10.46 21.92
CA ALA A 158 7.14 -11.56 21.06
C ALA A 158 6.02 -11.08 20.15
N GLY A 159 6.21 -11.18 18.83
CA GLY A 159 5.19 -10.84 17.82
C GLY A 159 4.84 -9.34 17.72
N GLY A 160 5.58 -8.46 18.39
CA GLY A 160 5.35 -7.01 18.33
C GLY A 160 5.84 -6.38 17.04
N ILE A 161 5.08 -5.40 16.57
CA ILE A 161 5.40 -4.57 15.40
C ILE A 161 5.60 -3.12 15.85
N ALA A 162 6.68 -2.49 15.40
CA ALA A 162 6.87 -1.05 15.54
C ALA A 162 6.39 -0.32 14.27
N LEU A 163 5.52 0.67 14.42
CA LEU A 163 5.14 1.60 13.35
C LEU A 163 5.86 2.94 13.57
N VAL A 164 6.82 3.26 12.72
CA VAL A 164 7.59 4.51 12.77
C VAL A 164 6.97 5.51 11.79
N LEU A 165 6.57 6.67 12.27
CA LEU A 165 5.99 7.74 11.47
C LEU A 165 6.85 8.98 11.59
N THR A 166 7.38 9.47 10.47
CA THR A 166 8.21 10.68 10.45
C THR A 166 7.38 11.90 10.05
N ALA A 167 7.56 13.01 10.75
CA ALA A 167 6.85 14.25 10.48
C ALA A 167 7.19 14.83 9.10
N ARG A 168 6.36 15.77 8.61
CA ARG A 168 6.47 16.38 7.27
C ARG A 168 7.84 17.03 6.99
N ASP A 169 8.53 17.48 8.03
CA ASP A 169 9.82 18.16 7.99
C ASP A 169 11.03 17.25 8.29
N VAL A 170 10.83 15.93 8.30
CA VAL A 170 11.90 14.94 8.48
C VAL A 170 12.18 14.24 7.14
N ALA A 171 13.40 14.40 6.64
CA ALA A 171 13.91 13.72 5.46
C ALA A 171 14.46 12.34 5.84
N VAL A 172 14.13 11.33 5.03
CA VAL A 172 14.68 9.98 5.15
C VAL A 172 15.28 9.58 3.80
N GLU A 173 16.45 8.96 3.83
CA GLU A 173 17.14 8.46 2.64
C GLU A 173 16.20 7.64 1.72
N GLY A 174 16.10 8.06 0.45
CA GLY A 174 15.27 7.40 -0.55
C GLY A 174 13.78 7.71 -0.49
N PHE A 175 13.29 8.41 0.55
CA PHE A 175 11.94 8.98 0.59
C PHE A 175 11.74 9.92 -0.60
N CYS A 176 10.55 9.95 -1.19
CA CYS A 176 10.22 10.86 -2.30
C CYS A 176 11.06 10.67 -3.58
N ALA A 177 11.68 9.50 -3.74
CA ALA A 177 12.43 9.16 -4.96
C ALA A 177 12.22 7.69 -5.32
N SER A 178 12.34 6.81 -4.33
CA SER A 178 12.24 5.36 -4.54
C SER A 178 11.13 4.70 -3.73
N ARG A 179 10.64 5.38 -2.69
CA ARG A 179 9.69 4.81 -1.73
C ARG A 179 8.96 5.90 -0.95
N CYS A 180 7.80 5.53 -0.44
CA CYS A 180 6.99 6.35 0.47
C CYS A 180 6.95 5.74 1.90
N GLY A 181 7.44 4.51 2.04
CA GLY A 181 7.61 3.78 3.29
C GLY A 181 8.61 2.64 3.12
N HIS A 182 8.78 1.86 4.17
CA HIS A 182 9.61 0.65 4.18
C HIS A 182 9.22 -0.21 5.36
N HIS A 183 9.33 -1.52 5.26
CA HIS A 183 9.33 -2.37 6.45
C HIS A 183 10.51 -3.32 6.47
N GLY A 184 10.77 -3.89 7.63
CA GLY A 184 11.82 -4.86 7.78
C GLY A 184 11.75 -5.56 9.12
N SER A 185 12.80 -6.31 9.44
CA SER A 185 12.98 -6.93 10.73
C SER A 185 14.32 -6.54 11.35
N TYR A 186 14.40 -6.58 12.68
CA TYR A 186 15.61 -6.31 13.43
C TYR A 186 15.68 -7.20 14.68
N GLY A 187 16.88 -7.35 15.23
CA GLY A 187 17.17 -8.29 16.31
C GLY A 187 18.03 -9.45 15.82
N GLY A 188 18.98 -9.88 16.66
CA GLY A 188 19.93 -10.93 16.31
C GLY A 188 19.30 -12.31 16.43
N GLY A 189 19.19 -13.02 15.32
CA GLY A 189 18.85 -14.44 15.26
C GLY A 189 19.02 -14.96 13.83
N GLY A 190 19.14 -16.27 13.63
CA GLY A 190 19.04 -16.85 12.30
C GLY A 190 17.62 -16.72 11.73
N ALA A 191 17.47 -16.80 10.41
CA ALA A 191 16.16 -16.88 9.76
C ALA A 191 15.32 -18.01 10.42
N GLY A 192 14.16 -17.64 10.99
CA GLY A 192 13.29 -18.57 11.75
C GLY A 192 13.33 -18.43 13.27
N SER A 193 14.18 -17.55 13.83
CA SER A 193 14.15 -17.22 15.26
C SER A 193 13.01 -16.24 15.58
N SER A 194 12.21 -16.56 16.62
CA SER A 194 11.17 -15.70 17.21
C SER A 194 11.71 -14.41 17.86
N SER A 195 13.03 -14.18 17.81
CA SER A 195 13.72 -13.00 18.33
C SER A 195 13.76 -11.79 17.38
N HIS A 196 13.26 -11.91 16.15
CA HIS A 196 13.18 -10.79 15.22
C HIS A 196 11.90 -9.98 15.45
N ALA A 197 12.05 -8.72 15.83
CA ALA A 197 10.97 -7.75 15.84
C ALA A 197 10.76 -7.20 14.42
N ALA A 198 9.51 -7.02 14.01
CA ALA A 198 9.17 -6.40 12.73
C ALA A 198 8.90 -4.91 12.92
N TYR A 199 9.16 -4.12 11.89
CA TYR A 199 8.82 -2.71 11.88
C TYR A 199 8.39 -2.25 10.50
N ALA A 200 7.51 -1.25 10.47
CA ALA A 200 7.17 -0.49 9.28
C ALA A 200 7.47 0.99 9.54
N TRP A 201 7.92 1.70 8.51
CA TRP A 201 8.12 3.14 8.49
C TRP A 201 7.30 3.73 7.35
N VAL A 202 6.64 4.87 7.63
CA VAL A 202 5.98 5.68 6.61
C VAL A 202 6.40 7.14 6.77
N GLY A 203 6.82 7.76 5.67
CA GLY A 203 7.17 9.17 5.62
C GLY A 203 5.95 10.05 5.36
N ASN A 204 5.95 11.27 5.89
CA ASN A 204 4.90 12.24 5.60
C ASN A 204 5.29 13.09 4.37
N PRO A 205 4.56 13.00 3.25
CA PRO A 205 4.96 13.62 1.99
C PRO A 205 4.54 15.08 1.85
N ALA A 206 3.80 15.65 2.82
CA ALA A 206 3.10 16.93 2.67
C ALA A 206 3.98 18.09 2.19
N ASP A 207 5.23 18.18 2.66
CA ASP A 207 6.17 19.23 2.25
C ASP A 207 7.19 18.79 1.19
N GLN A 208 7.50 17.49 1.13
CA GLN A 208 8.65 17.00 0.37
C GLN A 208 8.26 16.50 -1.02
N CYS A 209 7.15 15.77 -1.14
CA CYS A 209 6.75 15.13 -2.39
C CYS A 209 5.28 14.71 -2.43
N PRO A 210 4.32 15.63 -2.22
CA PRO A 210 2.92 15.26 -2.20
C PRO A 210 2.49 14.63 -3.54
N GLY A 211 3.05 15.07 -4.67
CA GLY A 211 2.81 14.47 -5.99
C GLY A 211 3.44 13.08 -6.24
N GLN A 212 4.15 12.49 -5.28
CA GLN A 212 4.66 11.12 -5.40
C GLN A 212 3.99 10.16 -4.42
N CYS A 213 3.80 10.62 -3.17
CA CYS A 213 3.41 9.75 -2.05
C CYS A 213 2.03 10.08 -1.45
N ALA A 214 1.33 11.10 -1.97
CA ALA A 214 -0.03 11.44 -1.54
C ALA A 214 -1.08 11.23 -2.64
N TRP A 215 -0.77 10.49 -3.72
CA TRP A 215 -1.80 10.09 -4.69
C TRP A 215 -2.81 9.14 -4.03
N PRO A 216 -4.13 9.31 -4.21
CA PRO A 216 -4.81 10.21 -5.16
C PRO A 216 -5.22 11.58 -4.58
N PHE A 217 -4.77 11.95 -3.39
CA PHE A 217 -5.09 13.22 -2.71
C PHE A 217 -4.21 14.41 -3.14
N HIS A 218 -3.25 14.17 -4.03
CA HIS A 218 -2.46 15.21 -4.67
C HIS A 218 -2.20 14.87 -6.13
N GLN A 219 -2.09 15.90 -6.96
CA GLN A 219 -1.76 15.75 -8.37
C GLN A 219 -0.38 15.09 -8.54
N PRO A 220 -0.27 13.99 -9.32
CA PRO A 220 0.97 13.28 -9.47
C PRO A 220 1.98 14.05 -10.32
N THR A 221 3.28 13.92 -10.04
CA THR A 221 4.34 14.60 -10.82
C THR A 221 4.38 14.14 -12.28
N TYR A 222 4.02 12.89 -12.55
CA TYR A 222 4.02 12.28 -13.87
C TYR A 222 2.77 11.43 -14.08
N GLY A 223 2.44 11.12 -15.33
CA GLY A 223 1.27 10.33 -15.69
C GLY A 223 -0.02 11.15 -15.78
N PRO A 224 -1.20 10.51 -15.75
CA PRO A 224 -2.48 11.19 -15.91
C PRO A 224 -2.71 12.29 -14.86
N GLN A 225 -3.11 13.47 -15.32
CA GLN A 225 -3.23 14.69 -14.51
C GLN A 225 -4.68 14.94 -14.07
N ALA A 226 -5.39 13.89 -13.66
CA ALA A 226 -6.74 14.03 -13.13
C ALA A 226 -6.74 14.88 -11.84
N PRO A 227 -7.80 15.67 -11.58
CA PRO A 227 -7.90 16.44 -10.35
C PRO A 227 -7.74 15.54 -9.11
N PRO A 228 -6.99 15.97 -8.08
CA PRO A 228 -6.82 15.19 -6.86
C PRO A 228 -8.15 15.02 -6.13
N LEU A 229 -8.29 13.89 -5.45
CA LEU A 229 -9.41 13.63 -4.56
C LEU A 229 -9.29 14.47 -3.29
N VAL A 230 -10.43 14.78 -2.67
CA VAL A 230 -10.44 15.45 -1.37
C VAL A 230 -10.11 14.42 -0.27
N PRO A 231 -9.09 14.66 0.57
CA PRO A 231 -8.67 13.74 1.63
C PRO A 231 -9.75 13.59 2.72
N PRO A 232 -10.15 12.35 3.09
CA PRO A 232 -11.25 12.11 4.03
C PRO A 232 -11.02 12.58 5.47
N ASN A 233 -9.78 12.82 5.87
CA ASN A 233 -9.44 13.37 7.19
C ASN A 233 -8.84 14.79 7.10
N GLY A 234 -8.91 15.42 5.93
CA GLY A 234 -8.47 16.81 5.72
C GLY A 234 -6.95 17.00 5.71
N ASP A 235 -6.17 15.92 5.68
CA ASP A 235 -4.71 15.97 5.65
C ASP A 235 -4.20 14.89 4.68
N ALA A 236 -3.83 15.32 3.46
CA ALA A 236 -3.34 14.41 2.41
C ALA A 236 -2.07 13.66 2.80
N GLY A 237 -1.22 14.21 3.67
CA GLY A 237 -0.01 13.54 4.14
C GLY A 237 -0.33 12.40 5.10
N MET A 238 -1.30 12.61 6.00
CA MET A 238 -1.75 11.56 6.93
C MET A 238 -2.65 10.54 6.26
N ASP A 239 -3.56 10.98 5.39
CA ASP A 239 -4.40 10.07 4.62
C ASP A 239 -3.52 9.25 3.69
N GLY A 240 -2.62 9.87 2.94
CA GLY A 240 -1.60 9.18 2.15
C GLY A 240 -0.82 8.15 2.96
N ALA A 241 -0.41 8.46 4.21
CA ALA A 241 0.32 7.51 5.05
C ALA A 241 -0.47 6.24 5.41
N VAL A 242 -1.80 6.32 5.52
CA VAL A 242 -2.68 5.17 5.78
C VAL A 242 -2.95 4.37 4.50
N THR A 243 -3.01 5.06 3.36
CA THR A 243 -3.42 4.47 2.08
C THR A 243 -2.24 3.95 1.26
N ASN A 244 -1.02 4.41 1.54
CA ASN A 244 0.19 4.15 0.80
C ASN A 244 0.59 2.65 0.85
N PRO A 245 0.38 1.90 -0.25
CA PRO A 245 0.61 0.46 -0.26
C PRO A 245 2.05 0.06 -0.62
N PHE A 246 3.03 0.96 -0.74
CA PHE A 246 4.35 0.61 -1.30
C PHE A 246 5.29 -0.18 -0.33
N GLY A 247 5.46 -1.50 -0.60
CA GLY A 247 6.59 -2.41 -0.28
C GLY A 247 6.69 -2.94 1.16
N ASP A 248 7.04 -4.19 1.52
CA ASP A 248 7.55 -5.44 0.87
C ASP A 248 7.33 -6.81 1.67
N GLY A 249 6.11 -7.26 2.00
CA GLY A 249 5.79 -8.24 3.06
C GLY A 249 5.27 -9.61 2.57
N PHE A 250 4.29 -9.63 1.67
CA PHE A 250 4.00 -10.81 0.84
C PHE A 250 4.61 -10.54 -0.53
N TYR A 251 5.21 -11.53 -1.20
CA TYR A 251 6.01 -11.24 -2.38
C TYR A 251 5.75 -12.13 -3.58
N GLN A 252 5.96 -11.54 -4.75
CA GLN A 252 6.28 -12.20 -6.00
C GLN A 252 7.47 -11.50 -6.67
N GLY A 253 8.34 -12.27 -7.34
CA GLY A 253 9.56 -11.77 -7.99
C GLY A 253 10.83 -12.13 -7.21
N ASP A 254 11.99 -11.70 -7.71
CA ASP A 254 13.26 -11.89 -7.01
C ASP A 254 13.19 -11.31 -5.59
N ARG A 255 13.88 -11.97 -4.65
CA ARG A 255 13.93 -11.56 -3.22
C ARG A 255 14.35 -10.10 -3.00
N GLY A 256 14.97 -9.47 -4.01
CA GLY A 256 15.40 -8.08 -4.00
C GLY A 256 14.36 -7.05 -4.49
N ALA A 257 13.21 -7.47 -5.05
CA ALA A 257 12.16 -6.55 -5.56
C ALA A 257 10.75 -7.19 -5.55
N PRO A 258 10.18 -7.46 -4.36
CA PRO A 258 8.91 -8.17 -4.23
C PRO A 258 7.65 -7.31 -4.54
N LEU A 259 6.69 -7.86 -5.30
CA LEU A 259 5.32 -7.34 -5.42
C LEU A 259 4.40 -7.94 -4.34
N GLU A 260 3.69 -7.09 -3.60
CA GLU A 260 2.85 -7.50 -2.46
C GLU A 260 1.34 -7.48 -2.69
N ALA A 261 0.58 -8.04 -1.74
CA ALA A 261 -0.88 -8.11 -1.73
C ALA A 261 -1.57 -6.80 -2.18
N ALA A 262 -1.17 -5.66 -1.61
CA ALA A 262 -1.70 -4.35 -1.98
C ALA A 262 -0.90 -3.69 -3.12
N THR A 263 0.43 -3.87 -3.16
CA THR A 263 1.31 -3.31 -4.21
C THR A 263 0.97 -3.86 -5.60
N ALA A 264 0.54 -5.12 -5.72
CA ALA A 264 0.07 -5.71 -6.98
C ALA A 264 -1.20 -5.02 -7.53
N CYS A 265 -1.90 -4.27 -6.68
CA CYS A 265 -3.08 -3.48 -7.02
C CYS A 265 -2.82 -1.97 -6.87
N ALA A 266 -1.56 -1.54 -7.05
CA ALA A 266 -1.20 -0.14 -6.98
C ALA A 266 -2.11 0.72 -7.88
N GLY A 267 -2.68 1.78 -7.29
CA GLY A 267 -3.58 2.67 -8.01
C GLY A 267 -5.06 2.29 -7.95
N VAL A 268 -5.40 1.08 -7.48
CA VAL A 268 -6.78 0.57 -7.47
C VAL A 268 -7.38 0.74 -6.07
N TYR A 269 -8.36 1.63 -5.94
CA TYR A 269 -9.08 1.88 -4.68
C TYR A 269 -10.58 1.55 -4.76
N GLY A 270 -11.16 1.58 -5.95
CA GLY A 270 -12.55 1.20 -6.21
C GLY A 270 -12.75 0.52 -7.55
N SER A 271 -13.95 0.00 -7.78
CA SER A 271 -14.33 -0.70 -8.99
C SER A 271 -14.14 0.17 -10.25
N GLY A 272 -13.62 -0.44 -11.31
CA GLY A 272 -13.33 0.24 -12.57
C GLY A 272 -12.14 1.21 -12.54
N ALA A 273 -11.22 1.11 -11.57
CA ALA A 273 -9.99 1.88 -11.56
C ALA A 273 -9.13 1.62 -12.81
N TYR A 274 -8.42 2.65 -13.25
CA TYR A 274 -7.46 2.62 -14.35
C TYR A 274 -6.41 3.72 -14.13
N PRO A 275 -5.28 3.77 -14.86
CA PRO A 275 -4.25 4.79 -14.63
C PRO A 275 -4.85 6.21 -14.64
N GLY A 276 -4.70 6.92 -13.52
CA GLY A 276 -5.25 8.27 -13.33
C GLY A 276 -6.63 8.35 -12.68
N TYR A 277 -7.32 7.22 -12.52
CA TYR A 277 -8.63 7.13 -11.90
C TYR A 277 -8.64 6.07 -10.80
N ALA A 278 -8.83 6.50 -9.55
CA ALA A 278 -8.78 5.64 -8.38
C ALA A 278 -9.91 4.59 -8.32
N GLY A 279 -10.88 4.67 -9.22
CA GLY A 279 -12.07 3.82 -9.24
C GLY A 279 -13.32 4.55 -8.76
N ARG A 280 -14.46 3.86 -8.79
CA ARG A 280 -15.72 4.37 -8.25
C ARG A 280 -15.65 4.38 -6.74
N LEU A 281 -15.63 5.57 -6.14
CA LEU A 281 -15.51 5.75 -4.70
C LEU A 281 -16.80 6.34 -4.09
N LEU A 282 -16.93 6.20 -2.78
CA LEU A 282 -17.94 6.93 -2.02
C LEU A 282 -17.48 8.38 -1.84
N VAL A 283 -18.44 9.30 -1.79
CA VAL A 283 -18.19 10.73 -1.60
C VAL A 283 -18.96 11.23 -0.39
N ASP A 284 -18.28 11.92 0.52
CA ASP A 284 -18.92 12.63 1.63
C ASP A 284 -19.65 13.86 1.09
N ALA A 285 -20.96 13.95 1.32
CA ALA A 285 -21.78 15.03 0.79
C ALA A 285 -21.47 16.42 1.39
N ALA A 286 -20.92 16.47 2.61
CA ALA A 286 -20.62 17.73 3.30
C ALA A 286 -19.22 18.25 2.94
N THR A 287 -18.24 17.37 2.79
CA THR A 287 -16.84 17.76 2.57
C THR A 287 -16.35 17.53 1.14
N GLY A 288 -17.06 16.73 0.34
CA GLY A 288 -16.59 16.27 -0.97
C GLY A 288 -15.50 15.20 -0.88
N ALA A 289 -15.15 14.73 0.33
CA ALA A 289 -14.10 13.75 0.53
C ALA A 289 -14.41 12.40 -0.13
N SER A 290 -13.40 11.81 -0.78
CA SER A 290 -13.52 10.48 -1.38
C SER A 290 -12.99 9.40 -0.44
N TYR A 291 -13.74 8.30 -0.30
CA TYR A 291 -13.40 7.21 0.60
C TYR A 291 -13.99 5.88 0.11
N ASN A 292 -13.52 4.77 0.66
CA ASN A 292 -14.11 3.44 0.42
C ASN A 292 -14.28 2.62 1.71
N ALA A 293 -13.90 3.16 2.86
CA ALA A 293 -13.99 2.45 4.13
C ALA A 293 -14.38 3.40 5.28
N LEU A 294 -15.36 2.99 6.06
CA LEU A 294 -15.67 3.58 7.36
C LEU A 294 -14.77 2.96 8.44
N GLY A 295 -14.25 3.80 9.33
CA GLY A 295 -13.50 3.38 10.50
C GLY A 295 -14.12 3.82 11.82
N ALA A 296 -13.38 3.56 12.89
CA ALA A 296 -13.70 3.96 14.25
C ALA A 296 -13.89 5.48 14.35
N ARG A 297 -14.70 5.90 15.32
CA ARG A 297 -14.96 7.30 15.64
C ARG A 297 -15.45 8.15 14.45
N GLY A 298 -16.14 7.53 13.50
CA GLY A 298 -16.70 8.21 12.32
C GLY A 298 -15.67 8.58 11.26
N ARG A 299 -14.42 8.10 11.40
CA ARG A 299 -13.36 8.33 10.42
C ARG A 299 -13.66 7.63 9.10
N LYS A 300 -13.13 8.20 8.02
CA LYS A 300 -13.23 7.67 6.66
C LYS A 300 -11.82 7.45 6.12
N TYR A 301 -11.64 6.39 5.36
CA TYR A 301 -10.35 5.99 4.79
C TYR A 301 -10.51 5.52 3.35
N LEU A 302 -9.41 5.57 2.61
CA LEU A 302 -9.33 5.09 1.22
C LEU A 302 -8.31 3.95 1.12
N LEU A 303 -8.75 2.72 1.31
CA LEU A 303 -7.85 1.57 1.40
C LEU A 303 -7.57 0.95 0.04
N PRO A 304 -6.34 0.51 -0.24
CA PRO A 304 -6.00 -0.10 -1.53
C PRO A 304 -6.78 -1.40 -1.73
N ALA A 305 -7.03 -1.76 -2.99
CA ALA A 305 -7.48 -3.09 -3.34
C ALA A 305 -6.43 -4.15 -2.95
N LEU A 306 -6.91 -5.37 -2.75
CA LEU A 306 -6.06 -6.52 -2.41
C LEU A 306 -6.07 -7.51 -3.57
N PHE A 307 -4.91 -7.99 -3.99
CA PHE A 307 -4.80 -9.01 -5.02
C PHE A 307 -5.37 -10.34 -4.51
N ASP A 308 -6.45 -10.81 -5.10
CA ASP A 308 -7.06 -12.09 -4.78
C ASP A 308 -6.37 -13.21 -5.58
N PRO A 309 -5.58 -14.10 -4.93
CA PRO A 309 -4.88 -15.16 -5.64
C PRO A 309 -5.82 -16.22 -6.22
N ASP A 310 -7.06 -16.35 -5.74
CA ASP A 310 -8.00 -17.34 -6.30
C ASP A 310 -8.59 -16.87 -7.63
N THR A 311 -8.74 -15.56 -7.82
CA THR A 311 -9.30 -14.96 -9.04
C THR A 311 -8.26 -14.30 -9.93
N SER A 312 -7.02 -14.16 -9.45
CA SER A 312 -5.95 -13.41 -10.12
C SER A 312 -6.34 -11.97 -10.46
N ALA A 313 -7.12 -11.32 -9.59
CA ALA A 313 -7.66 -9.97 -9.81
C ALA A 313 -7.61 -9.12 -8.53
N CYS A 314 -7.67 -7.80 -8.69
CA CYS A 314 -7.73 -6.86 -7.58
C CYS A 314 -9.15 -6.77 -7.00
N SER A 315 -9.30 -7.12 -5.72
CA SER A 315 -10.55 -7.04 -4.97
C SER A 315 -10.68 -5.69 -4.28
N THR A 316 -11.78 -4.98 -4.55
CA THR A 316 -12.09 -3.65 -4.01
C THR A 316 -13.24 -3.74 -3.00
N LEU A 317 -13.33 -2.76 -2.09
CA LEU A 317 -14.45 -2.66 -1.14
C LEU A 317 -15.74 -2.11 -1.79
N VAL A 318 -15.60 -1.35 -2.89
CA VAL A 318 -16.62 -0.56 -3.59
C VAL A 318 -16.40 -0.60 -5.10
#